data_AF-I4N8C9-F1
#
_entry.id   AF-I4N8C9-F1
#
_cell.length_a   1.000
_cell.length_b   1.000
_cell.length_c   1.000
_cell.angle_alpha   90.00
_cell.angle_beta   90.00
_cell.angle_gamma   90.00
#
_symmetry.space_group_name_H-M   'P 1'
#
loop_
_entity.id
_entity.type
_entity.pdbx_description
1 polymer ?
#
loop_
_entity_poly.entity_id
_entity_poly.type
_entity_poly.pdbx_seq_one_letter_code
_entity_poly.pdbx_strand_id
1 'polypeptide(L)' 'MKDRSHDEATAEQFQLDPDYAAELLAEVRLSNDPAELAILLRQLAKNSRQVGVKSLTNAKGNPSSK' A
#
# COMPACT_ATOMS: atom_id res chain seq x y z
N MET A 1 -5.68 22.14 0.29
CA MET A 1 -5.09 21.03 1.05
C MET A 1 -4.98 19.85 0.10
N LYS A 2 -3.78 19.28 -0.07
CA LYS A 2 -3.66 18.02 -0.81
C LYS A 2 -4.02 16.95 0.20
N ASP A 3 -5.32 16.75 0.42
CA ASP A 3 -5.78 15.57 1.11
C ASP A 3 -5.11 14.40 0.42
N ARG A 4 -4.47 13.55 1.24
CA ARG A 4 -3.96 12.26 0.78
C ARG A 4 -5.07 11.68 -0.08
N SER A 5 -4.75 11.30 -1.31
CA SER A 5 -5.75 10.69 -2.18
C SER A 5 -6.38 9.57 -1.37
N HIS A 6 -7.70 9.50 -1.27
CA HIS A 6 -8.42 8.53 -0.42
C HIS A 6 -7.81 7.11 -0.53
N ASP A 7 -7.37 6.75 -1.75
CA ASP A 7 -6.58 5.55 -2.03
C ASP A 7 -5.34 5.30 -1.17
N GLU A 8 -4.58 6.34 -0.84
CA GLU A 8 -3.32 6.28 -0.09
C GLU A 8 -3.60 6.09 1.41
N ALA A 9 -4.67 6.70 1.93
CA ALA A 9 -5.12 6.47 3.30
C ALA A 9 -5.69 5.05 3.49
N THR A 10 -6.49 4.55 2.53
CA THR A 10 -6.98 3.18 2.57
C THR A 10 -5.84 2.17 2.38
N ALA A 11 -4.84 2.52 1.56
CA ALA A 11 -3.66 1.70 1.37
C ALA A 11 -2.85 1.55 2.69
N GLU A 12 -2.61 2.64 3.42
CA GLU A 12 -1.99 2.61 4.75
C GLU A 12 -2.80 1.74 5.74
N GLN A 13 -4.13 1.86 5.74
CA GLN A 13 -5.02 1.06 6.60
C GLN A 13 -4.87 -0.45 6.33
N PHE A 14 -4.80 -0.86 5.07
CA PHE A 14 -4.63 -2.28 4.70
C PHE A 14 -3.25 -2.85 5.08
N GLN A 15 -2.22 -2.01 5.22
CA GLN A 15 -0.92 -2.45 5.74
C GLN A 15 -0.95 -2.65 7.26
N LEU A 16 -1.72 -1.81 7.96
CA LEU A 16 -1.88 -1.89 9.41
C LEU A 16 -2.76 -3.06 9.82
N ASP A 17 -3.77 -3.38 9.01
CA ASP A 17 -4.74 -4.43 9.26
C ASP A 17 -5.06 -5.23 7.98
N PRO A 18 -4.29 -6.30 7.72
CA PRO A 18 -4.54 -7.17 6.57
C PRO A 18 -5.82 -8.02 6.71
N ASP A 19 -6.30 -8.27 7.93
CA ASP A 19 -7.52 -9.03 8.17
C ASP A 19 -8.75 -8.19 7.78
N TYR A 20 -8.76 -6.91 8.16
CA TYR A 20 -9.77 -5.94 7.69
C TYR A 20 -9.82 -5.82 6.17
N ALA A 21 -8.66 -5.84 5.50
CA ALA A 21 -8.60 -5.81 4.03
C ALA A 21 -9.25 -7.05 3.39
N ALA A 22 -9.13 -8.22 4.04
CA ALA A 22 -9.72 -9.47 3.58
C ALA A 22 -11.25 -9.49 3.77
N GLU A 23 -11.73 -8.98 4.91
CA GLU A 23 -13.17 -8.82 5.18
C GLU A 23 -13.82 -7.88 4.16
N LEU A 24 -13.21 -6.72 3.92
CA LEU A 24 -13.71 -5.75 2.95
C LEU A 24 -13.74 -6.33 1.52
N LEU A 25 -12.73 -7.14 1.14
CA LEU A 25 -12.72 -7.84 -0.14
C LEU A 25 -13.87 -8.85 -0.26
N ALA A 26 -14.23 -9.54 0.83
CA ALA A 26 -15.36 -10.46 0.85
C ALA A 26 -16.69 -9.71 0.70
N GLU A 27 -16.88 -8.59 1.42
CA GLU A 27 -18.08 -7.76 1.33
C GLU A 27 -18.30 -7.14 -0.05
N VAL A 28 -17.24 -6.60 -0.67
CA VAL A 28 -17.32 -6.00 -2.01
C VAL A 28 -17.64 -7.06 -3.07
N ARG A 29 -17.10 -8.28 -2.91
CA ARG A 29 -17.46 -9.42 -3.78
C ARG A 29 -18.92 -9.84 -3.62
N LEU A 30 -19.46 -9.82 -2.39
CA LEU A 30 -20.86 -10.14 -2.12
C LEU A 30 -21.82 -9.07 -2.67
N SER A 31 -21.40 -7.80 -2.62
CA SER A 31 -22.17 -6.67 -3.15
C SER A 31 -22.21 -6.64 -4.69
N ASN A 32 -21.36 -7.45 -5.35
CA ASN A 32 -21.27 -7.58 -6.81
C ASN A 32 -21.09 -6.23 -7.54
N ASP A 33 -20.39 -5.30 -6.89
CA ASP A 33 -20.07 -3.99 -7.46
C ASP A 33 -18.67 -4.03 -8.11
N PRO A 34 -18.59 -4.02 -9.44
CA PRO A 34 -17.32 -4.09 -10.15
C PRO A 34 -16.49 -2.80 -10.03
N ALA A 35 -17.11 -1.65 -9.76
CA ALA A 35 -16.41 -0.38 -9.61
C ALA A 35 -15.69 -0.32 -8.25
N GLU A 36 -16.39 -0.69 -7.17
CA GLU A 36 -15.82 -0.86 -5.82
C GLU A 36 -14.67 -1.88 -5.83
N LEU A 37 -14.85 -3.03 -6.51
CA LEU A 37 -13.79 -4.04 -6.62
C LEU A 37 -12.55 -3.53 -7.35
N ALA A 38 -12.74 -2.76 -8.44
CA ALA A 38 -11.63 -2.17 -9.19
C ALA A 38 -10.85 -1.13 -8.37
N ILE A 39 -11.54 -0.34 -7.55
CA ILE A 39 -10.93 0.62 -6.62
C ILE A 39 -10.12 -0.11 -5.56
N LEU A 40 -10.71 -1.13 -4.93
CA LEU A 40 -10.06 -1.92 -3.88
C LEU A 40 -8.78 -2.61 -4.38
N LEU A 41 -8.83 -3.23 -5.57
CA LEU A 41 -7.67 -3.85 -6.20
C LEU A 41 -6.57 -2.82 -6.52
N ARG A 42 -6.94 -1.61 -6.94
CA ARG A 42 -5.97 -0.52 -7.21
C ARG A 42 -5.30 -0.02 -5.93
N GLN A 43 -6.01 0.00 -4.80
CA GLN A 43 -5.46 0.37 -3.49
C GLN A 43 -4.48 -0.69 -2.99
N LEU A 44 -4.83 -1.98 -3.08
CA LEU A 44 -3.94 -3.10 -2.74
C LEU A 44 -2.69 -3.15 -3.62
N ALA A 45 -2.80 -2.86 -4.92
CA ALA A 45 -1.67 -2.85 -5.86
C ALA A 45 -0.71 -1.67 -5.66
N LYS A 46 -1.17 -0.55 -5.09
CA LYS A 46 -0.29 0.58 -4.74
C LYS A 46 0.61 0.25 -3.54
N ASN A 47 0.09 -0.48 -2.56
CA ASN A 47 0.85 -0.94 -1.39
C ASN A 47 2.03 -1.85 -1.76
N SER A 48 1.84 -2.77 -2.71
CA SER A 48 2.90 -3.71 -3.10
C SER A 48 4.11 -3.02 -3.77
N ARG A 49 3.91 -1.84 -4.38
CA ARG A 49 5.00 -1.08 -5.02
C ARG A 49 5.86 -0.28 -4.04
N GLN A 50 5.38 0.03 -2.83
CA GLN A 50 6.13 0.83 -1.86
C GLN A 50 7.16 0.02 -1.06
N VAL A 51 7.03 -1.30 -1.01
CA VAL A 51 7.92 -2.18 -0.22
C VAL A 51 9.26 -2.50 -0.94
N GLY A 52 9.56 -1.91 -2.11
CA GLY A 52 10.56 -2.49 -3.02
C GLY A 52 11.71 -1.64 -3.58
N VAL A 53 11.84 -0.33 -3.29
CA VAL A 53 12.87 0.50 -4.00
C VAL A 53 13.59 1.58 -3.19
N LYS A 54 13.52 1.62 -1.85
CA LYS A 54 14.17 2.70 -1.05
C LYS A 54 15.22 2.26 -0.01
N SER A 55 15.80 1.06 -0.09
CA SER A 55 16.77 0.58 0.92
C SER A 55 18.14 0.12 0.41
N LEU A 56 18.63 0.53 -0.77
CA LEU A 56 20.01 0.19 -1.19
C LEU A 56 20.96 1.37 -1.42
N THR A 57 20.56 2.63 -1.15
CA THR A 57 21.48 3.77 -1.27
C THR A 57 21.72 4.44 0.08
N ASN A 58 22.42 3.75 0.99
CA ASN A 58 23.31 4.38 1.97
C ASN A 58 24.05 3.31 2.79
N ALA A 59 25.20 2.84 2.29
CA ALA A 59 26.24 2.22 3.13
C ALA A 59 27.57 2.10 2.37
N LYS A 60 28.24 3.22 2.06
CA LYS A 60 29.71 3.23 1.99
C LYS A 60 30.31 4.60 2.31
N GLY A 61 29.98 5.10 3.51
CA GLY A 61 30.93 5.90 4.26
C GLY A 61 31.71 4.96 5.17
N ASN A 62 33.00 4.73 4.89
CA ASN A 62 33.99 4.73 5.96
C ASN A 62 35.35 5.20 5.42
N PRO A 63 35.98 6.20 6.06
CA PRO A 63 37.31 6.66 5.72
C PRO A 63 38.33 5.70 6.34
N SER A 64 39.29 5.22 5.56
CA SER A 64 40.43 4.49 6.12
C SER A 64 41.65 5.39 6.07
N SER A 65 42.05 5.84 7.26
CA SER A 65 43.37 6.40 7.55
C SER A 65 44.49 5.51 7.02
N LYS A 66 45.46 6.11 6.32
CA LYS A 66 46.88 5.96 6.63
C LYS A 66 47.69 7.07 5.98
#